data_AF-A0A8T2NSS5-F1
#
_entry.id   AF-A0A8T2NSS5-F1
#
_cell.length_a   1.000
_cell.length_b   1.000
_cell.length_c   1.000
_cell.angle_alpha   90.00
_cell.angle_beta   90.00
_cell.angle_gamma   90.00
#
_symmetry.space_group_name_H-M   'P 1'
#
loop_
_entity.id
_entity.type
_entity.pdbx_description
1 polymer ?
#
loop_
_entity_poly.entity_id
_entity_poly.type
_entity_poly.pdbx_seq_one_letter_code
_entity_poly.pdbx_strand_id
1 'polypeptide(L)'
;MVSCVRVVKDAIEEMEQAQADSHDPFGDVLDDEDLDSRGNQDTYWSESDRQLMAPCQGLMKASAACLRKLSAAVRANGKVDTPENIAQLDDLADITKEISPSVDDLALSLYPPMDYSGVENNASKLASVLKKVLEITRASHVCLEGDLNWVQFLDGAVEHNLQKVKALTQGSS
;
A
#
# COMPACT_ATOMS: atom_id res chain seq x y z
N MET A 1 -4.70 3.54 15.75
CA MET A 1 -3.72 2.61 15.12
C MET A 1 -4.22 1.18 14.94
N VAL A 2 -4.66 0.45 15.99
CA VAL A 2 -5.10 -0.96 15.83
C VAL A 2 -6.27 -1.12 14.83
N SER A 3 -7.21 -0.17 14.82
CA SER A 3 -8.29 -0.15 13.83
C SER A 3 -7.76 0.03 12.38
N CYS A 4 -6.80 0.93 12.15
CA CYS A 4 -6.19 1.14 10.84
C CYS A 4 -5.45 -0.12 10.34
N VAL A 5 -4.80 -0.88 11.23
CA VAL A 5 -4.14 -2.15 10.86
C VAL A 5 -5.15 -3.14 10.27
N ARG A 6 -6.36 -3.21 10.83
CA ARG A 6 -7.40 -4.12 10.33
C ARG A 6 -7.90 -3.66 8.96
N VAL A 7 -8.25 -2.39 8.81
CA VAL A 7 -8.75 -1.85 7.53
C VAL A 7 -7.72 -2.07 6.41
N VAL A 8 -6.44 -1.80 6.65
CA VAL A 8 -5.39 -2.03 5.65
C VAL A 8 -5.25 -3.52 5.30
N LYS A 9 -5.42 -4.43 6.26
CA LYS A 9 -5.40 -5.87 5.99
C LYS A 9 -6.62 -6.30 5.20
N ASP A 10 -7.81 -5.83 5.58
CA ASP A 10 -9.06 -6.15 4.90
C ASP A 10 -8.96 -5.72 3.42
N ALA A 11 -8.41 -4.52 3.13
CA ALA A 11 -8.18 -4.05 1.76
C ALA A 11 -7.16 -4.91 0.97
N ILE A 12 -6.11 -5.43 1.64
CA ILE A 12 -5.16 -6.36 1.00
C ILE A 12 -5.85 -7.68 0.66
N GLU A 13 -6.60 -8.25 1.61
CA GLU A 13 -7.31 -9.51 1.46
C GLU A 13 -8.38 -9.41 0.37
N GLU A 14 -9.13 -8.30 0.32
CA GLU A 14 -10.10 -8.01 -0.74
C GLU A 14 -9.44 -7.98 -2.12
N MET A 15 -8.29 -7.30 -2.24
CA MET A 15 -7.54 -7.21 -3.49
C MET A 15 -6.94 -8.56 -3.94
N GLU A 16 -6.51 -9.39 -2.99
CA GLU A 16 -6.02 -10.74 -3.26
C GLU A 16 -7.15 -11.68 -3.69
N GLN A 17 -8.32 -11.58 -3.03
CA GLN A 17 -9.51 -12.37 -3.38
C GLN A 17 -10.06 -11.98 -4.75
N ALA A 18 -10.16 -10.69 -5.05
CA ALA A 18 -10.67 -10.20 -6.32
C ALA A 18 -9.81 -10.72 -7.50
N GLN A 19 -8.49 -10.77 -7.35
CA GLN A 19 -7.60 -11.35 -8.36
C GLN A 19 -7.80 -12.85 -8.54
N ALA A 20 -8.00 -13.59 -7.44
CA ALA A 20 -8.24 -15.03 -7.49
C ALA A 20 -9.56 -15.37 -8.22
N ASP A 21 -10.58 -14.53 -8.04
CA ASP A 21 -11.91 -14.74 -8.63
C ASP A 21 -12.02 -14.24 -10.08
N SER A 22 -11.07 -13.43 -10.56
CA SER A 22 -11.07 -12.82 -11.91
C SER A 22 -10.75 -13.74 -13.09
N HIS A 23 -10.83 -15.06 -12.92
CA HIS A 23 -10.56 -16.00 -14.02
C HIS A 23 -11.70 -15.96 -15.05
N ASP A 24 -11.43 -15.62 -16.32
CA ASP A 24 -12.41 -15.67 -17.40
C ASP A 24 -12.83 -17.13 -17.67
N PRO A 25 -14.08 -17.54 -17.34
CA PRO A 25 -14.53 -18.92 -17.53
C PRO A 25 -14.65 -19.33 -19.00
N PHE A 26 -14.54 -18.37 -19.92
CA PHE A 26 -14.73 -18.57 -21.36
C PHE A 26 -13.45 -18.32 -22.18
N GLY A 27 -12.31 -18.05 -21.52
CA GLY A 27 -11.04 -17.75 -22.21
C GLY A 27 -10.53 -18.88 -23.11
N ASP A 28 -10.85 -20.13 -22.78
CA ASP A 28 -10.36 -21.32 -23.48
C ASP A 28 -11.30 -21.82 -24.61
N VAL A 29 -12.47 -21.19 -24.80
CA VAL A 29 -13.59 -21.76 -25.58
C VAL A 29 -13.70 -21.17 -26.99
N LEU A 30 -13.05 -20.04 -27.29
CA LEU A 30 -13.26 -19.32 -28.55
C LEU A 30 -11.95 -19.19 -29.34
N ASP A 31 -11.96 -19.75 -30.56
CA ASP A 31 -10.91 -19.57 -31.58
C ASP A 31 -10.66 -18.07 -31.84
N ASP A 32 -9.39 -17.73 -32.09
CA ASP A 32 -8.78 -16.40 -32.21
C ASP A 32 -9.47 -15.38 -33.15
N GLU A 33 -10.50 -15.74 -33.91
CA GLU A 33 -11.10 -14.87 -34.95
C GLU A 33 -12.21 -13.92 -34.44
N ASP A 34 -12.75 -14.10 -33.24
CA ASP A 34 -13.85 -13.27 -32.67
C ASP A 34 -13.45 -12.44 -31.42
N LEU A 35 -12.18 -12.44 -31.03
CA LEU A 35 -11.70 -11.80 -29.79
C LEU A 35 -11.85 -10.26 -29.77
N ASP A 36 -11.85 -9.62 -30.94
CA ASP A 36 -11.98 -8.16 -31.08
C ASP A 36 -13.40 -7.64 -30.82
N SER A 37 -14.40 -8.52 -30.66
CA SER A 37 -15.81 -8.15 -30.44
C SER A 37 -16.31 -8.26 -29.00
N ARG A 38 -15.49 -8.73 -28.04
CA ARG A 38 -15.88 -8.70 -26.62
C ARG A 38 -15.72 -7.28 -26.08
N GLY A 39 -16.76 -6.46 -26.17
CA GLY A 39 -16.84 -5.10 -25.60
C GLY A 39 -16.76 -5.00 -24.07
N ASN A 40 -16.13 -5.98 -23.42
CA ASN A 40 -15.98 -6.14 -21.97
C ASN A 40 -14.50 -6.30 -21.55
N GLN A 41 -13.53 -6.02 -22.45
CA GLN A 41 -12.09 -6.06 -22.13
C GLN A 41 -11.74 -5.14 -20.94
N ASP A 42 -12.46 -4.04 -20.77
CA ASP A 42 -12.30 -3.09 -19.66
C ASP A 42 -12.73 -3.64 -18.28
N THR A 43 -13.28 -4.86 -18.24
CA THR A 43 -13.82 -5.47 -17.00
C THR A 43 -12.86 -6.48 -16.36
N TYR A 44 -11.74 -6.79 -17.01
CA TYR A 44 -10.77 -7.78 -16.56
C TYR A 44 -9.37 -7.18 -16.46
N TRP A 45 -8.56 -7.71 -15.54
CA TRP A 45 -7.15 -7.37 -15.46
C TRP A 45 -6.34 -8.04 -16.58
N SER A 46 -5.61 -7.22 -17.34
CA SER A 46 -4.58 -7.68 -18.26
C SER A 46 -3.35 -8.25 -17.51
N GLU A 47 -2.43 -8.89 -18.23
CA GLU A 47 -1.16 -9.33 -17.65
C GLU A 47 -0.33 -8.14 -17.12
N SER A 48 -0.29 -7.05 -17.88
CA SER A 48 0.39 -5.81 -17.48
C SER A 48 -0.19 -5.23 -16.18
N ASP A 49 -1.53 -5.27 -16.04
CA ASP A 49 -2.20 -4.83 -14.82
C ASP A 49 -1.76 -5.69 -13.63
N ARG A 50 -1.76 -7.02 -13.78
CA ARG A 50 -1.31 -7.95 -12.72
C ARG A 50 0.15 -7.71 -12.34
N GLN A 51 1.01 -7.40 -13.30
CA GLN A 51 2.41 -7.04 -13.03
C GLN A 51 2.52 -5.74 -12.23
N LEU A 52 1.70 -4.73 -12.53
CA LEU A 52 1.63 -3.45 -11.81
C LEU A 52 1.01 -3.57 -10.42
N MET A 53 0.03 -4.46 -10.25
CA MET A 53 -0.60 -4.72 -8.95
C MET A 53 0.38 -5.29 -7.92
N ALA A 54 1.32 -6.13 -8.33
CA ALA A 54 2.27 -6.78 -7.42
C ALA A 54 3.08 -5.78 -6.56
N PRO A 55 3.77 -4.76 -7.12
CA PRO A 55 4.43 -3.73 -6.32
C PRO A 55 3.45 -2.83 -5.54
N CYS A 56 2.24 -2.58 -6.04
CA CYS A 56 1.21 -1.84 -5.29
C CYS A 56 0.78 -2.59 -4.02
N GLN A 57 0.54 -3.89 -4.12
CA GLN A 57 0.30 -4.75 -2.95
C GLN A 57 1.52 -4.79 -2.01
N GLY A 58 2.74 -4.70 -2.55
CA GLY A 58 3.95 -4.54 -1.77
C GLY A 58 3.92 -3.28 -0.89
N LEU A 59 3.45 -2.15 -1.42
CA LEU A 59 3.23 -0.92 -0.63
C LEU A 59 2.13 -1.08 0.42
N MET A 60 1.00 -1.71 0.08
CA MET A 60 -0.07 -1.99 1.04
C MET A 60 0.43 -2.87 2.20
N LYS A 61 1.20 -3.93 1.88
CA LYS A 61 1.83 -4.82 2.88
C LYS A 61 2.86 -4.09 3.74
N ALA A 62 3.66 -3.20 3.16
CA ALA A 62 4.57 -2.33 3.90
C ALA A 62 3.80 -1.40 4.86
N SER A 63 2.64 -0.90 4.45
CA SER A 63 1.73 -0.09 5.28
C SER A 63 1.24 -0.86 6.51
N ALA A 64 0.75 -2.08 6.31
CA ALA A 64 0.32 -2.95 7.40
C ALA A 64 1.47 -3.28 8.36
N ALA A 65 2.67 -3.56 7.83
CA ALA A 65 3.86 -3.84 8.62
C ALA A 65 4.31 -2.61 9.43
N CYS A 66 4.29 -1.42 8.83
CA CYS A 66 4.60 -0.14 9.47
C CYS A 66 3.68 0.11 10.67
N LEU A 67 2.37 0.06 10.46
CA LEU A 67 1.38 0.25 11.52
C LEU A 67 1.55 -0.77 12.65
N ARG A 68 1.82 -2.04 12.33
CA ARG A 68 2.07 -3.10 13.33
C ARG A 68 3.33 -2.84 14.15
N LYS A 69 4.44 -2.51 13.50
CA LYS A 69 5.72 -2.25 14.16
C LYS A 69 5.65 -1.00 15.03
N LEU A 70 5.08 0.08 14.51
CA LEU A 70 4.85 1.29 15.28
C LEU A 70 3.93 1.06 16.47
N SER A 71 2.84 0.29 16.31
CA SER A 71 1.96 -0.07 17.43
C SER A 71 2.69 -0.85 18.53
N ALA A 72 3.60 -1.76 18.15
CA ALA A 72 4.41 -2.48 19.11
C ALA A 72 5.41 -1.56 19.83
N ALA A 73 6.08 -0.67 19.10
CA ALA A 73 7.03 0.30 19.64
C ALA A 73 6.35 1.28 20.61
N VAL A 74 5.20 1.86 20.23
CA VAL A 74 4.40 2.72 21.12
C VAL A 74 3.97 1.98 22.37
N ARG A 75 3.56 0.71 22.27
CA ARG A 75 3.16 -0.08 23.43
C ARG A 75 4.32 -0.40 24.38
N ALA A 76 5.51 -0.63 23.84
CA ALA A 76 6.69 -1.00 24.61
C ALA A 76 7.38 0.21 25.23
N ASN A 77 7.45 1.32 24.48
CA ASN A 77 8.36 2.44 24.75
C ASN A 77 7.62 3.77 24.96
N GLY A 78 6.32 3.84 24.68
CA GLY A 78 5.52 5.05 24.78
C GLY A 78 5.42 5.57 26.20
N LYS A 79 5.74 6.86 26.37
CA LYS A 79 5.67 7.56 27.66
C LYS A 79 4.67 8.71 27.57
N VAL A 80 3.98 8.96 28.68
CA VAL A 80 2.99 10.05 28.82
C VAL A 80 3.31 10.93 30.03
N ASP A 81 4.57 10.94 30.42
CA ASP A 81 5.10 11.62 31.61
C ASP A 81 5.43 13.11 31.36
N THR A 82 5.64 13.50 30.11
CA THR A 82 5.97 14.88 29.73
C THR A 82 5.08 15.37 28.58
N PRO A 83 4.82 16.69 28.48
CA PRO A 83 4.11 17.27 27.34
C PRO A 83 4.78 16.97 25.99
N GLU A 84 6.11 16.93 25.96
CA GLU A 84 6.90 16.58 24.78
C GLU A 84 6.60 15.15 24.30
N ASN A 85 6.59 14.18 25.21
CA ASN A 85 6.30 12.79 24.85
C ASN A 85 4.84 12.63 24.39
N ILE A 86 3.90 13.34 25.02
CA ILE A 86 2.49 13.34 24.59
C ILE A 86 2.37 13.92 23.18
N ALA A 87 2.98 15.08 22.90
CA ALA A 87 2.96 15.70 21.58
C ALA A 87 3.53 14.78 20.48
N GLN A 88 4.62 14.05 20.77
CA GLN A 88 5.18 13.08 19.83
C GLN A 88 4.22 11.90 19.56
N LEU A 89 3.46 11.45 20.56
CA LEU A 89 2.44 10.42 20.35
C LEU A 89 1.26 10.95 19.54
N ASP A 90 0.87 12.21 19.75
CA ASP A 90 -0.17 12.88 18.97
C ASP A 90 0.26 13.03 17.50
N ASP A 91 1.48 13.47 17.22
CA ASP A 91 2.05 13.58 15.87
C ASP A 91 2.03 12.22 15.15
N LEU A 92 2.41 11.14 15.84
CA LEU A 92 2.34 9.76 15.33
C LEU A 92 0.89 9.31 15.07
N ALA A 93 -0.02 9.62 15.98
CA ALA A 93 -1.43 9.30 15.83
C ALA A 93 -2.05 10.04 14.65
N ASP A 94 -1.68 11.30 14.44
CA ASP A 94 -2.21 12.13 13.35
C ASP A 94 -1.72 11.64 12.00
N ILE A 95 -0.41 11.44 11.82
CA ILE A 95 0.10 11.00 10.52
C ILE A 95 -0.36 9.57 10.15
N THR A 96 -0.54 8.68 11.14
CA THR A 96 -0.97 7.30 10.85
C THR A 96 -2.43 7.19 10.41
N LYS A 97 -3.26 8.22 10.65
CA LYS A 97 -4.64 8.27 10.14
C LYS A 97 -4.68 8.36 8.61
N GLU A 98 -3.67 8.96 7.99
CA GLU A 98 -3.57 9.14 6.54
C GLU A 98 -3.25 7.85 5.77
N ILE A 99 -2.75 6.82 6.46
CA ILE A 99 -2.39 5.54 5.82
C ILE A 99 -3.64 4.86 5.27
N SER A 100 -4.71 4.77 6.06
CA SER A 100 -5.90 3.99 5.67
C SER A 100 -6.58 4.56 4.43
N PRO A 101 -6.87 5.88 4.34
CA PRO A 101 -7.42 6.47 3.12
C PRO A 101 -6.48 6.34 1.93
N SER A 102 -5.16 6.47 2.12
CA SER A 102 -4.20 6.34 1.01
C SER A 102 -4.10 4.89 0.48
N VAL A 103 -4.28 3.89 1.35
CA VAL A 103 -4.38 2.48 0.94
C VAL A 103 -5.69 2.23 0.19
N ASP A 104 -6.80 2.80 0.66
CA ASP A 104 -8.11 2.71 0.02
C ASP A 104 -8.10 3.33 -1.38
N ASP A 105 -7.59 4.56 -1.51
CA ASP A 105 -7.40 5.25 -2.79
C ASP A 105 -6.58 4.39 -3.77
N LEU A 106 -5.48 3.80 -3.30
CA LEU A 106 -4.66 2.90 -4.12
C LEU A 106 -5.44 1.65 -4.52
N ALA A 107 -6.09 0.96 -3.58
CA ALA A 107 -6.86 -0.25 -3.86
C ALA A 107 -7.97 0.01 -4.89
N LEU A 108 -8.73 1.10 -4.73
CA LEU A 108 -9.77 1.50 -5.67
C LEU A 108 -9.21 1.76 -7.08
N SER A 109 -8.03 2.38 -7.19
CA SER A 109 -7.39 2.62 -8.49
C SER A 109 -6.88 1.37 -9.18
N LEU A 110 -6.79 0.23 -8.47
CA LEU A 110 -6.36 -1.04 -9.04
C LEU A 110 -7.51 -1.84 -9.67
N TYR A 111 -8.78 -1.43 -9.55
CA TYR A 111 -9.86 -2.13 -10.24
C TYR A 111 -9.95 -1.73 -11.72
N PRO A 112 -10.32 -2.65 -12.64
CA PRO A 112 -10.47 -2.34 -14.06
C PRO A 112 -11.63 -1.36 -14.34
N PRO A 113 -11.53 -0.53 -15.40
CA PRO A 113 -10.32 -0.30 -16.21
C PRO A 113 -9.28 0.51 -15.42
N MET A 114 -8.03 0.04 -15.42
CA MET A 114 -6.98 0.63 -14.59
C MET A 114 -6.37 1.87 -15.25
N ASP A 115 -6.44 3.02 -14.57
CA ASP A 115 -5.72 4.22 -14.96
C ASP A 115 -4.31 4.21 -14.36
N TYR A 116 -3.30 3.96 -15.20
CA TYR A 116 -1.91 3.81 -14.77
C TYR A 116 -1.35 5.10 -14.16
N SER A 117 -1.83 6.27 -14.62
CA SER A 117 -1.45 7.56 -14.03
C SER A 117 -2.08 7.71 -12.65
N GLY A 118 -3.36 7.37 -12.50
CA GLY A 118 -4.06 7.31 -11.22
C GLY A 118 -3.36 6.39 -10.21
N VAL A 119 -2.97 5.19 -10.64
CA VAL A 119 -2.23 4.22 -9.81
C VAL A 119 -0.88 4.77 -9.38
N GLU A 120 -0.09 5.37 -10.29
CA GLU A 120 1.20 5.96 -9.94
C GLU A 120 1.04 7.09 -8.91
N ASN A 121 0.05 7.96 -9.09
CA ASN A 121 -0.24 9.07 -8.18
C ASN A 121 -0.63 8.57 -6.79
N ASN A 122 -1.54 7.60 -6.71
CA ASN A 122 -1.98 7.02 -5.44
C ASN A 122 -0.87 6.24 -4.74
N ALA A 123 -0.06 5.48 -5.48
CA ALA A 123 1.11 4.79 -4.96
C ALA A 123 2.16 5.78 -4.42
N SER A 124 2.41 6.88 -5.13
CA SER A 124 3.31 7.95 -4.71
C SER A 124 2.82 8.63 -3.43
N LYS A 125 1.52 8.95 -3.35
CA LYS A 125 0.89 9.51 -2.15
C LYS A 125 1.07 8.58 -0.95
N LEU A 126 0.72 7.30 -1.10
CA LEU A 126 0.88 6.31 -0.02
C LEU A 126 2.35 6.19 0.42
N ALA A 127 3.29 6.10 -0.53
CA ALA A 127 4.72 6.03 -0.22
C ALA A 127 5.21 7.26 0.55
N SER A 128 4.78 8.48 0.17
CA SER A 128 5.09 9.71 0.89
C SER A 128 4.54 9.70 2.32
N VAL A 129 3.29 9.23 2.52
CA VAL A 129 2.71 9.07 3.87
C VAL A 129 3.55 8.11 4.70
N LEU A 130 3.89 6.92 4.17
CA LEU A 130 4.67 5.93 4.89
C LEU A 130 6.06 6.43 5.27
N LYS A 131 6.76 7.11 4.35
CA LYS A 131 8.07 7.71 4.63
C LYS A 131 7.98 8.74 5.76
N LYS A 132 6.96 9.60 5.73
CA LYS A 132 6.74 10.59 6.80
C LYS A 132 6.45 9.92 8.14
N VAL A 133 5.66 8.83 8.16
CA VAL A 133 5.43 8.04 9.39
C VAL A 133 6.73 7.47 9.94
N LEU A 134 7.56 6.88 9.08
CA LEU A 134 8.85 6.29 9.47
C LEU A 134 9.85 7.35 9.96
N GLU A 135 9.86 8.53 9.34
CA GLU A 135 10.67 9.68 9.75
C GLU A 135 10.25 10.19 11.15
N ILE A 136 8.97 10.46 11.37
CA ILE A 136 8.45 10.89 12.68
C ILE A 136 8.70 9.81 13.73
N THR A 137 8.50 8.54 13.38
CA THR A 137 8.81 7.42 14.27
C THR A 137 10.27 7.44 14.69
N ARG A 138 11.20 7.57 13.74
CA ARG A 138 12.64 7.62 14.00
C ARG A 138 13.03 8.79 14.92
N ALA A 139 12.36 9.93 14.80
CA ALA A 139 12.63 11.12 15.61
C ALA A 139 11.96 11.09 17.00
N SER A 140 10.99 10.20 17.20
CA SER A 140 10.22 10.11 18.44
C SER A 140 10.89 9.26 19.52
N HIS A 141 10.49 9.48 20.78
CA HIS A 141 10.94 8.69 21.93
C HIS A 141 10.52 7.21 21.89
N VAL A 142 9.59 6.82 21.01
CA VAL A 142 9.15 5.41 20.93
C VAL A 142 10.10 4.54 20.12
N CYS A 143 11.00 5.12 19.33
CA CYS A 143 11.99 4.41 18.53
C CYS A 143 13.30 4.30 19.30
N LEU A 144 13.63 3.09 19.74
CA LEU A 144 14.92 2.80 20.38
C LEU A 144 15.92 2.26 19.35
N GLU A 145 17.18 2.08 19.74
CA GLU A 145 18.24 1.60 18.84
C GLU A 145 17.88 0.26 18.14
N GLY A 146 17.22 -0.65 18.88
CA GLY A 146 16.74 -1.92 18.32
C GLY A 146 15.63 -1.78 17.27
N ASP A 147 14.94 -0.63 17.22
CA ASP A 147 13.86 -0.35 16.28
C ASP A 147 14.36 0.18 14.94
N LEU A 148 15.56 0.79 14.91
CA LEU A 148 16.12 1.41 13.70
C LEU A 148 16.23 0.42 12.53
N ASN A 149 16.52 -0.85 12.81
CA ASN A 149 16.63 -1.90 11.79
C ASN A 149 15.33 -2.09 11.01
N TRP A 150 14.18 -2.18 11.70
CA TRP A 150 12.91 -2.37 11.00
C TRP A 150 12.45 -1.07 10.33
N VAL A 151 12.77 0.10 10.91
CA VAL A 151 12.47 1.40 10.29
C VAL A 151 13.20 1.53 8.95
N GLN A 152 14.50 1.23 8.91
CA GLN A 152 15.30 1.28 7.68
C GLN A 152 14.83 0.23 6.65
N PHE A 153 14.53 -0.98 7.10
CA PHE A 153 14.01 -2.02 6.22
C PHE A 153 12.70 -1.61 5.55
N LEU A 154 11.75 -1.04 6.31
CA LEU A 154 10.47 -0.60 5.76
C LEU A 154 10.63 0.60 4.83
N ASP A 155 11.52 1.54 5.14
CA ASP A 155 11.82 2.67 4.25
C ASP A 155 12.35 2.18 2.89
N GLY A 156 13.29 1.24 2.90
CA GLY A 156 13.80 0.61 1.69
C GLY A 156 12.74 -0.19 0.92
N ALA A 157 11.84 -0.89 1.63
CA ALA A 157 10.74 -1.61 1.01
C ALA A 157 9.73 -0.67 0.34
N VAL A 158 9.42 0.47 0.94
CA VAL A 158 8.55 1.50 0.37
C VAL A 158 9.17 2.07 -0.90
N GLU A 159 10.45 2.45 -0.84
CA GLU A 159 11.16 2.98 -2.00
C GLU A 159 11.22 1.97 -3.15
N HIS A 160 11.60 0.72 -2.86
CA HIS A 160 11.69 -0.34 -3.85
C HIS A 160 10.38 -0.58 -4.60
N ASN A 161 9.26 -0.66 -3.87
CA ASN A 161 7.96 -0.89 -4.51
C ASN A 161 7.51 0.34 -5.31
N LEU A 162 7.73 1.56 -4.80
CA LEU A 162 7.41 2.78 -5.54
C LEU A 162 8.20 2.87 -6.86
N GLN A 163 9.49 2.56 -6.84
CA GLN A 163 10.30 2.57 -8.06
C GLN A 163 9.82 1.56 -9.09
N LYS A 164 9.38 0.37 -8.65
CA LYS A 164 8.75 -0.61 -9.54
C LYS A 164 7.44 -0.10 -10.14
N VAL A 165 6.57 0.53 -9.36
CA VAL A 165 5.33 1.14 -9.87
C VAL A 165 5.65 2.16 -10.96
N LYS A 166 6.61 3.06 -10.71
CA LYS A 166 7.04 4.06 -11.70
C LYS A 166 7.60 3.45 -12.97
N ALA A 167 8.43 2.41 -12.84
CA ALA A 167 9.00 1.72 -14.00
C ALA A 167 7.93 1.05 -14.88
N LEU A 168 6.91 0.44 -14.26
CA LEU A 168 5.84 -0.25 -14.97
C LEU A 168 4.79 0.71 -15.57
N THR A 169 4.63 1.91 -15.00
CA THR A 169 3.70 2.93 -15.50
C THR A 169 4.30 3.79 -16.63
N GLN A 170 5.61 4.02 -16.62
CA GLN A 170 6.32 4.73 -17.69
C GLN A 170 6.50 3.91 -18.97
N GLY A 171 6.35 2.58 -18.90
CA GLY A 171 6.42 1.68 -20.07
C GLY A 171 5.13 1.58 -20.89
N SER A 172 4.02 2.17 -20.40
CA SER A 172 2.67 2.02 -20.98
C SER A 172 2.23 3.20 -21.85
N SER A 173 3.18 3.97 -22.41
CA SER A 173 2.91 5.11 -23.31
C SER A 173 2.97 4.74 -24.79
#